data_AF-A0A7W5K0F6-F1
#
_entry.id   AF-A0A7W5K0F6-F1
#
_cell.length_a   1.000
_cell.length_b   1.000
_cell.length_c   1.000
_cell.angle_alpha   90.00
_cell.angle_beta   90.00
_cell.angle_gamma   90.00
#
_symmetry.space_group_name_H-M   'P 1'
#
loop_
_entity.id
_entity.type
_entity.pdbx_description
1 polymer ?
#
loop_
_entity_poly.entity_id
_entity_poly.type
_entity_poly.pdbx_seq_one_letter_code
_entity_poly.pdbx_strand_id
1 'polypeptide(L)' 'MPHQAEASRYDAMHYRRCGKSGLQLPALSPGLWHNVGDGDNLAFAEAELAEIDRHAPKDAAINLWAISSRQ' A
#
# COMPACT_ATOMS: atom_id res chain seq x y z
N MET A 1 19.90 4.98 -3.43
CA MET A 1 19.84 4.58 -2.00
C MET A 1 18.90 3.39 -1.88
N PRO A 2 19.22 2.34 -1.11
CA PRO A 2 18.32 1.19 -0.94
C PRO A 2 17.10 1.55 -0.09
N HIS A 3 15.94 1.00 -0.42
CA HIS A 3 14.72 1.17 0.36
C HIS A 3 14.81 0.36 1.67
N GLN A 4 14.34 0.93 2.79
CA GLN A 4 14.30 0.23 4.08
C GLN A 4 12.86 0.12 4.56
N ALA A 5 12.40 -1.12 4.72
CA ALA A 5 11.09 -1.41 5.29
C ALA A 5 10.98 -0.93 6.74
N GLU A 6 9.79 -0.49 7.12
CA GLU A 6 9.46 -0.09 8.48
C GLU A 6 9.42 -1.34 9.40
N ALA A 7 9.92 -1.21 10.63
CA ALA A 7 10.12 -2.33 11.55
C ALA A 7 8.78 -2.82 12.15
N SER A 8 7.87 -1.90 12.49
CA SER A 8 6.55 -2.17 13.07
C SER A 8 5.43 -2.44 12.05
N ARG A 9 5.78 -2.63 10.76
CA ARG A 9 4.80 -2.72 9.65
C ARG A 9 3.77 -3.84 9.76
N TYR A 10 3.96 -4.79 10.67
CA TYR A 10 3.04 -5.89 10.92
C TYR A 10 2.22 -5.73 12.20
N ASP A 11 2.58 -4.80 13.08
CA ASP A 11 2.03 -4.70 14.43
C ASP A 11 0.57 -4.22 14.40
N ALA A 12 0.24 -3.33 13.47
CA ALA A 12 -1.10 -2.77 13.29
C ALA A 12 -1.96 -3.54 12.28
N MET A 13 -1.37 -4.46 11.49
CA MET A 13 -2.05 -5.06 10.33
C MET A 13 -2.95 -6.22 10.74
N HIS A 14 -4.24 -6.09 10.41
CA HIS A 14 -5.18 -7.21 10.50
C HIS A 14 -5.06 -8.12 9.28
N TYR A 15 -4.72 -9.38 9.54
CA TYR A 15 -4.63 -10.42 8.52
C TYR A 15 -5.85 -11.34 8.55
N ARG A 16 -6.37 -11.68 7.36
CA ARG A 16 -7.52 -12.56 7.16
C ARG A 16 -7.11 -13.80 6.36
N ARG A 17 -7.58 -14.97 6.79
CA ARG A 17 -7.31 -16.22 6.08
C ARG A 17 -8.05 -16.25 4.75
N CYS A 18 -7.35 -16.62 3.68
CA CYS A 18 -7.94 -16.82 2.36
C CYS A 18 -8.58 -18.22 2.25
N GLY A 19 -9.85 -18.33 2.63
CA GLY A 19 -10.62 -19.58 2.57
C GLY A 19 -10.05 -20.69 3.45
N LYS A 20 -9.95 -21.91 2.92
CA LYS A 20 -9.36 -23.07 3.62
C LYS A 20 -7.83 -23.17 3.48
N SER A 21 -7.19 -22.18 2.86
CA SER A 21 -5.73 -22.18 2.68
C SER A 21 -5.00 -21.74 3.95
N GLY A 22 -3.69 -21.97 3.98
CA GLY A 22 -2.78 -21.39 4.98
C GLY A 22 -2.46 -19.92 4.75
N LEU A 23 -2.89 -19.32 3.62
CA LEU A 23 -2.53 -17.98 3.22
C LEU A 23 -3.31 -16.94 4.02
N GLN A 24 -2.58 -15.97 4.58
CA GLN A 24 -3.12 -14.81 5.29
C GLN A 24 -2.90 -13.56 4.44
N LEU A 25 -3.98 -12.86 4.11
CA LEU A 25 -3.96 -11.62 3.34
C LEU A 25 -4.26 -10.44 4.25
N PRO A 26 -3.69 -9.25 3.99
CA PRO A 26 -4.09 -8.05 4.71
C PRO A 26 -5.59 -7.79 4.49
N ALA A 27 -6.25 -7.21 5.50
CA ALA A 27 -7.69 -6.95 5.46
C ALA A 27 -8.10 -6.00 4.33
N LEU A 28 -7.15 -5.20 3.84
CA LEU A 28 -7.27 -4.31 2.69
C LEU A 28 -6.06 -4.58 1.76
N SER A 29 -6.20 -4.32 0.46
CA SER A 29 -5.11 -4.41 -0.52
C SER A 29 -5.31 -3.32 -1.57
N PRO A 30 -4.30 -2.48 -1.87
CA PRO A 30 -4.40 -1.47 -2.92
C PRO A 30 -4.38 -2.13 -4.31
N GLY A 31 -5.41 -1.88 -5.11
CA GLY A 31 -5.47 -2.32 -6.51
C GLY A 31 -4.84 -1.26 -7.42
N LEU A 32 -3.92 -1.68 -8.31
CA LEU A 32 -3.20 -0.79 -9.23
C LEU A 32 -3.73 -0.82 -10.67
N TRP A 33 -4.92 -1.39 -10.87
CA TRP A 33 -5.45 -1.72 -12.20
C TRP A 33 -5.64 -0.50 -13.11
N HIS A 34 -6.25 0.59 -12.62
CA HIS A 34 -6.52 1.76 -13.45
C HIS A 34 -5.30 2.68 -13.62
N ASN A 35 -4.39 2.69 -12.65
CA ASN A 35 -3.30 3.67 -12.62
C ASN A 35 -2.01 3.13 -13.25
N VAL A 36 -1.74 1.82 -13.11
CA VAL A 36 -0.49 1.16 -13.55
C VAL A 36 -0.78 0.04 -14.56
N GLY A 37 -2.04 -0.24 -14.87
CA GLY A 37 -2.44 -1.36 -15.72
C GLY A 37 -2.21 -1.15 -17.22
N ASP A 38 -2.05 0.09 -17.67
CA ASP A 38 -2.00 0.44 -19.11
C ASP A 38 -0.56 0.53 -19.68
N GLY A 39 0.38 -0.19 -19.07
CA GLY A 39 1.70 -0.48 -19.63
C GLY A 39 2.76 0.62 -19.49
N ASP A 40 2.40 1.90 -19.61
CA ASP A 40 3.39 2.99 -19.72
C ASP A 40 3.33 4.05 -18.60
N ASN A 41 2.31 4.03 -17.75
CA ASN A 41 2.22 4.96 -16.62
C ASN A 41 2.55 4.29 -15.29
N LEU A 42 3.84 4.25 -14.95
CA LEU A 42 4.33 3.74 -13.66
C LEU A 42 4.44 4.85 -12.60
N ALA A 43 4.14 6.10 -12.97
CA ALA A 43 4.25 7.27 -12.10
C ALA A 43 2.87 7.79 -11.72
N PHE A 44 2.75 8.25 -10.47
CA PHE A 44 1.56 8.98 -10.02
C PHE A 44 1.83 10.48 -10.12
N ALA A 45 0.88 11.23 -10.65
CA ALA A 45 0.88 12.69 -10.56
C ALA A 45 0.63 13.14 -9.10
N GLU A 46 1.10 14.32 -8.74
CA GLU A 46 0.94 14.88 -7.39
C GLU A 46 -0.53 14.97 -6.95
N ALA A 47 -1.44 15.26 -7.88
CA ALA A 47 -2.88 15.27 -7.61
C ALA A 47 -3.43 13.88 -7.28
N GLU A 48 -2.95 12.84 -7.96
CA GLU A 48 -3.35 11.44 -7.70
C GLU A 48 -2.79 10.96 -6.36
N LEU A 49 -1.55 11.34 -6.02
CA LEU A 49 -0.96 11.10 -4.70
C LEU A 49 -1.81 11.72 -3.58
N ALA A 50 -2.23 12.98 -3.76
CA ALA A 50 -3.08 13.68 -2.79
C ALA A 50 -4.48 13.04 -2.67
N GLU A 51 -5.01 12.47 -3.75
CA GLU A 51 -6.28 11.75 -3.73
C GLU A 51 -6.15 10.40 -3.04
N ILE A 52 -5.04 9.69 -3.25
CA ILE A 52 -4.72 8.47 -2.53
C ILE A 52 -4.58 8.74 -1.04
N ASP A 53 -3.85 9.78 -0.63
CA ASP A 53 -3.70 10.18 0.78
C ASP A 53 -5.02 10.52 1.46
N ARG A 54 -5.98 11.05 0.70
CA ARG A 54 -7.32 11.37 1.19
C ARG A 54 -8.14 10.13 1.49
N HIS A 55 -7.97 9.07 0.70
CA HIS A 55 -8.80 7.85 0.76
C HIS A 55 -8.12 6.67 1.48
N ALA A 56 -6.79 6.64 1.51
CA ALA A 56 -5.98 5.68 2.24
C ALA A 56 -5.51 6.33 3.54
N PRO A 57 -6.27 6.19 4.65
CA PRO A 57 -5.83 6.75 5.92
C PRO A 57 -4.47 6.16 6.31
N LYS A 58 -3.60 6.99 6.88
CA LYS A 58 -2.26 6.56 7.34
C LYS A 58 -2.30 5.44 8.40
N ASP A 59 -3.48 5.25 9.00
CA ASP A 59 -3.78 4.23 10.01
C ASP A 59 -4.46 2.98 9.43
N ALA A 60 -4.83 2.98 8.14
CA ALA A 60 -5.05 1.72 7.45
C ALA A 60 -3.68 1.04 7.49
N ALA A 61 -3.53 0.00 8.29
CA ALA A 61 -2.26 -0.66 8.59
C ALA A 61 -1.44 -1.16 7.37
N ILE A 62 -1.90 -0.87 6.15
CA ILE A 62 -1.15 -0.86 4.90
C ILE A 62 -0.40 0.46 4.80
N ASN A 63 0.90 0.39 5.06
CA ASN A 63 1.78 1.52 4.84
C ASN A 63 2.04 1.71 3.33
N LEU A 64 1.17 2.47 2.65
CA LEU A 64 1.23 2.72 1.20
C LEU A 64 2.45 3.58 0.79
N TRP A 65 2.98 4.38 1.73
CA TRP A 65 4.03 5.37 1.48
C TRP A 65 5.27 5.18 2.34
N ALA A 66 5.46 4.01 2.95
CA ALA A 66 6.55 3.69 3.89
C ALA A 66 7.96 4.04 3.38
N ILE A 67 8.10 4.12 2.05
CA ILE A 67 9.35 4.35 1.34
C ILE A 67 9.48 5.79 0.83
N SER A 68 8.39 6.57 0.76
CA SER A 68 8.40 7.93 0.21
C SER A 68 8.60 9.04 1.26
N SER A 69 8.34 8.78 2.54
CA SER A 69 8.31 9.81 3.59
C SER A 69 9.63 10.04 4.36
N ARG A 70 10.78 9.60 3.82
CA ARG A 70 12.10 10.01 4.33
C ARG A 70 12.85 10.82 3.27
N GLN A 71 12.47 12.09 3.16
CA GLN A 71 13.33 13.24 2.85
C GLN A 71 12.88 14.44 3.66
#